data_AF-A0A2V9K5L7-F1
#
_entry.id   AF-A0A2V9K5L7-F1
#
_cell.length_a   1.000
_cell.length_b   1.000
_cell.length_c   1.000
_cell.angle_alpha   90.00
_cell.angle_beta   90.00
_cell.angle_gamma   90.00
#
_symmetry.space_group_name_H-M   'P 1'
#
loop_
_entity.id
_entity.type
_entity.pdbx_description
1 polymer ?
#
loop_
_entity_poly.entity_id
_entity_poly.type
_entity_poly.pdbx_seq_one_letter_code
_entity_poly.pdbx_strand_id
1 'polypeptide(L)'
;METANYNAEFGSEAGGHINVVTKSGTNDFHGTVFEFLRNDLWDARDSFADRKPELRRNTFGGTLGGPIRKDKTHFFGSWESMRLRQGFTQNTTVPTAAMRDGDFSALLGTDASNRTPIVLYDWTTRLPFPDNAIPRSRMHPLPVRFIGEFVPLPNRAGIGGIRPNANYQSLAPQETRTDQIIGRLDHVFGANDRFYSRYILSDTDTLGPPVWPKFGYSHKLRGQHVMFNWSHALGGTTINEFRAGYSRFRQTELVESAFKRDVAAELGLKGTCRVPECWHAPYFSVQDFSLMGNPSGQTQGQGVSGPRGWKDEIFQIHDSLLLQRGRHTIRVGFTGNRYRDTFPEAIRPVGDHRFNGQWTAGPDSAGFAFADLLLGLPRQIVASIDIFDPNFRNSQAMPWFQDDWKLTNRLTLNLGLRYEWFGRLVANRDKISNFYQTGSNEARIVTPADRPAELGRSLLHNDNNNFAPRFGFAFQLDPRTTLRGAYGVFYQRDSSQSW
;
A
#
# COMPACT_ATOMS: atom_id res chain seq x y z
N MET A 1 -8.23 15.25 -17.19
CA MET A 1 -7.11 15.32 -16.24
C MET A 1 -6.71 16.77 -16.18
N GLU A 2 -6.85 17.40 -15.03
CA GLU A 2 -6.34 18.76 -14.79
C GLU A 2 -5.07 18.62 -13.96
N THR A 3 -3.93 19.09 -14.47
CA THR A 3 -2.61 18.89 -13.85
C THR A 3 -2.15 20.07 -12.99
N ALA A 4 -2.76 21.26 -13.17
CA ALA A 4 -2.51 22.47 -12.37
C ALA A 4 -3.70 23.46 -12.50
N ASN A 5 -3.83 24.39 -11.55
CA ASN A 5 -4.75 25.54 -11.59
C ASN A 5 -6.25 25.19 -11.77
N TYR A 6 -6.70 24.13 -11.11
CA TYR A 6 -8.10 23.70 -11.14
C TYR A 6 -9.02 24.61 -10.30
N ASN A 7 -10.31 24.67 -10.66
CA ASN A 7 -11.32 25.54 -10.03
C ASN A 7 -11.62 25.16 -8.58
N ALA A 8 -12.09 26.12 -7.77
CA ALA A 8 -12.36 25.97 -6.32
C ALA A 8 -13.29 24.79 -5.94
N GLU A 9 -14.04 24.26 -6.90
CA GLU A 9 -14.82 23.03 -6.79
C GLU A 9 -13.98 21.82 -6.36
N PHE A 10 -12.78 21.67 -6.94
CA PHE A 10 -11.85 20.60 -6.60
C PHE A 10 -10.85 21.06 -5.52
N GLY A 11 -10.38 20.16 -4.67
CA GLY A 11 -9.46 20.47 -3.56
C GLY A 11 -8.98 19.21 -2.85
N SER A 12 -8.62 19.36 -1.58
CA SER A 12 -8.08 18.34 -0.66
C SER A 12 -6.63 17.91 -0.86
N GLU A 13 -6.04 18.12 -2.05
CA GLU A 13 -4.62 17.89 -2.33
C GLU A 13 -4.12 18.79 -3.47
N ALA A 14 -2.89 19.30 -3.39
CA ALA A 14 -2.25 19.98 -4.51
C ALA A 14 -1.76 18.96 -5.55
N GLY A 15 -2.25 19.03 -6.80
CA GLY A 15 -1.81 18.11 -7.86
C GLY A 15 -2.86 17.83 -8.93
N GLY A 16 -2.72 16.66 -9.57
CA GLY A 16 -3.58 16.26 -10.68
C GLY A 16 -4.93 15.71 -10.24
N HIS A 17 -6.03 16.26 -10.75
CA HIS A 17 -7.37 15.68 -10.60
C HIS A 17 -7.73 14.79 -11.80
N ILE A 18 -8.11 13.54 -11.50
CA ILE A 18 -8.56 12.54 -12.48
C ILE A 18 -10.06 12.33 -12.30
N ASN A 19 -10.85 12.70 -13.32
CA ASN A 19 -12.27 12.41 -13.36
C ASN A 19 -12.52 11.22 -14.31
N VAL A 20 -13.12 10.16 -13.78
CA VAL A 20 -13.47 8.95 -14.54
C VAL A 20 -14.98 8.90 -14.70
N VAL A 21 -15.42 8.99 -15.96
CA VAL A 21 -16.83 8.95 -16.34
C VAL A 21 -17.18 7.57 -16.88
N THR A 22 -18.21 6.95 -16.32
CA THR A 22 -18.74 5.66 -16.79
C THR A 22 -19.68 5.89 -17.97
N LYS A 23 -19.63 5.01 -18.97
CA LYS A 23 -20.59 5.02 -20.09
C LYS A 23 -22.03 4.85 -19.57
N SER A 24 -22.98 5.51 -20.23
CA SER A 24 -24.43 5.41 -19.97
C SER A 24 -25.10 4.48 -21.00
N GLY A 25 -26.28 3.97 -20.67
CA GLY A 25 -27.10 3.19 -21.61
C GLY A 25 -27.72 4.05 -22.71
N THR A 26 -28.27 3.43 -23.74
CA THR A 26 -28.93 4.12 -24.87
C THR A 26 -30.31 3.51 -25.16
N ASN A 27 -31.06 4.09 -26.09
CA ASN A 27 -32.37 3.55 -26.52
C ASN A 27 -32.32 2.25 -27.30
N ASP A 28 -31.12 1.79 -27.65
CA ASP A 28 -30.89 0.56 -28.39
C ASP A 28 -29.98 -0.35 -27.60
N PHE A 29 -30.28 -1.65 -27.65
CA PHE A 29 -29.40 -2.63 -27.04
C PHE A 29 -28.09 -2.70 -27.82
N HIS A 30 -26.99 -2.56 -27.11
CA HIS A 30 -25.66 -2.71 -27.65
C HIS A 30 -24.73 -3.32 -26.60
N GLY A 31 -23.76 -4.09 -27.07
CA GLY A 31 -22.80 -4.73 -26.21
C GLY A 31 -21.53 -5.07 -26.96
N THR A 32 -20.49 -5.36 -26.20
CA THR A 32 -19.21 -5.81 -26.72
C THR A 32 -18.73 -6.98 -25.90
N VAL A 33 -18.03 -7.91 -26.53
CA VAL A 33 -17.26 -8.96 -25.86
C VAL A 33 -15.83 -8.83 -26.35
N PHE A 34 -14.87 -9.02 -25.46
CA PHE A 34 -13.46 -8.92 -25.79
C PHE A 34 -12.64 -9.93 -25.00
N GLU A 35 -11.49 -10.27 -25.57
CA GLU A 35 -10.45 -11.05 -24.91
C GLU A 35 -9.07 -10.56 -25.37
N PHE A 36 -8.17 -10.38 -24.42
CA PHE A 36 -6.78 -10.03 -24.62
C PHE A 36 -5.91 -11.08 -23.96
N LEU A 37 -5.09 -11.76 -24.77
CA LEU A 37 -4.17 -12.79 -24.33
C LEU A 37 -2.72 -12.29 -24.44
N ARG A 38 -1.95 -12.48 -23.37
CA ARG A 38 -0.48 -12.44 -23.41
C ARG A 38 0.06 -13.76 -22.92
N ASN A 39 1.02 -14.33 -23.65
CA ASN A 39 1.54 -15.66 -23.37
C ASN A 39 3.05 -15.72 -23.61
N ASP A 40 3.78 -16.31 -22.66
CA ASP A 40 5.19 -16.63 -22.79
C ASP A 40 5.48 -17.66 -23.88
N LEU A 41 4.49 -18.20 -24.59
CA LEU A 41 4.74 -18.92 -25.84
C LEU A 41 5.22 -17.98 -26.95
N TRP A 42 4.76 -16.72 -26.97
CA TRP A 42 4.99 -15.78 -28.08
C TRP A 42 5.89 -14.60 -27.74
N ASP A 43 6.14 -14.32 -26.46
CA ASP A 43 7.03 -13.22 -26.04
C ASP A 43 8.51 -13.53 -26.37
N ALA A 44 9.42 -12.54 -26.36
CA ALA A 44 10.86 -12.82 -26.41
C ALA A 44 11.40 -13.15 -24.99
N ARG A 45 12.54 -13.83 -24.88
CA ARG A 45 13.26 -13.96 -23.59
C ARG A 45 13.95 -12.63 -23.28
N ASP A 46 13.85 -12.17 -22.03
CA ASP A 46 14.66 -11.04 -21.55
C ASP A 46 16.16 -11.34 -21.72
N SER A 47 16.91 -10.39 -22.24
CA SER A 47 18.35 -10.52 -22.50
C SER A 47 19.15 -11.00 -21.28
N PHE A 48 18.71 -10.68 -20.06
CA PHE A 48 19.43 -10.99 -18.81
C PHE A 48 18.90 -12.21 -18.04
N ALA A 49 17.85 -12.87 -18.53
CA ALA A 49 17.26 -14.03 -17.84
C ALA A 49 17.83 -15.35 -18.36
N ASP A 50 18.31 -16.24 -17.48
CA ASP A 50 18.85 -17.57 -17.85
C ASP A 50 17.82 -18.45 -18.59
N ARG A 51 16.53 -18.21 -18.34
CA ARG A 51 15.40 -18.87 -19.01
C ARG A 51 14.22 -17.91 -19.13
N LYS A 52 13.31 -18.18 -20.07
CA LYS A 52 12.10 -17.39 -20.26
C LYS A 52 11.17 -17.55 -19.05
N PRO A 53 10.80 -16.47 -18.34
CA PRO A 53 9.85 -16.57 -17.23
C PRO A 53 8.45 -16.89 -17.76
N GLU A 54 7.67 -17.62 -16.96
CA GLU A 54 6.26 -17.89 -17.27
C GLU A 54 5.47 -16.57 -17.31
N LEU A 55 4.59 -16.38 -18.29
CA LEU A 55 3.67 -15.25 -18.35
C LEU A 55 2.43 -15.71 -19.10
N ARG A 56 1.32 -15.86 -18.38
CA ARG A 56 0.02 -16.22 -18.94
C ARG A 56 -1.00 -15.23 -18.41
N ARG A 57 -1.42 -14.30 -19.25
CA ARG A 57 -2.41 -13.28 -18.89
C ARG A 57 -3.60 -13.35 -19.84
N ASN A 58 -4.78 -13.62 -19.29
CA ASN A 58 -6.05 -13.53 -20.00
C ASN A 58 -6.84 -12.38 -19.37
N THR A 59 -7.13 -11.33 -20.14
CA THR A 59 -8.09 -10.29 -19.75
C THR A 59 -9.28 -10.38 -20.68
N PHE A 60 -10.43 -10.76 -20.16
CA PHE A 60 -11.65 -10.95 -20.94
C PHE A 60 -12.83 -10.29 -20.25
N GLY A 61 -13.85 -9.97 -21.01
CA GLY A 61 -14.99 -9.28 -20.47
C GLY A 61 -16.02 -8.91 -21.52
N GLY A 62 -16.99 -8.14 -21.07
CA GLY A 62 -18.00 -7.62 -21.94
C GLY A 62 -18.77 -6.46 -21.35
N THR A 63 -19.50 -5.79 -22.22
CA THR A 63 -20.39 -4.69 -21.87
C THR A 63 -21.78 -4.97 -22.44
N LEU A 64 -22.79 -4.48 -21.75
CA LEU A 64 -24.17 -4.49 -22.23
C LEU A 64 -24.85 -3.21 -21.75
N GLY A 65 -25.49 -2.49 -22.66
CA GLY A 65 -26.31 -1.34 -22.33
C GLY A 65 -27.54 -1.28 -23.21
N GLY A 66 -28.57 -0.59 -22.71
CA GLY A 66 -29.83 -0.46 -23.42
C GLY A 66 -30.91 0.20 -22.57
N PRO A 67 -32.14 0.28 -23.10
CA PRO A 67 -33.27 0.86 -22.39
C PRO A 67 -33.92 -0.17 -21.46
N ILE A 68 -34.28 0.26 -20.24
CA ILE A 68 -35.37 -0.36 -19.47
C ILE A 68 -36.70 0.25 -19.92
N ARG A 69 -36.71 1.58 -20.11
CA ARG A 69 -37.81 2.34 -20.71
C ARG A 69 -37.20 3.34 -21.68
N LYS A 70 -37.54 3.22 -22.97
CA LYS A 70 -37.04 4.15 -24.00
C LYS A 70 -37.29 5.60 -23.58
N ASP A 71 -36.30 6.44 -23.86
CA ASP A 71 -36.23 7.89 -23.56
C ASP A 71 -36.25 8.26 -22.07
N LYS A 72 -36.32 7.28 -21.17
CA LYS A 72 -36.53 7.52 -19.74
C LYS A 72 -35.52 6.82 -18.86
N THR A 73 -35.40 5.49 -18.96
CA THR A 73 -34.57 4.69 -18.07
C THR A 73 -33.63 3.83 -18.90
N HIS A 74 -32.34 3.96 -18.63
CA HIS A 74 -31.29 3.23 -19.35
C HIS A 74 -30.36 2.55 -18.35
N PHE A 75 -29.83 1.40 -18.73
CA PHE A 75 -28.83 0.70 -17.95
C PHE A 75 -27.55 0.52 -18.75
N PHE A 76 -26.44 0.43 -18.04
CA PHE A 76 -25.16 0.01 -18.57
C PHE A 76 -24.46 -0.90 -17.57
N GLY A 77 -23.97 -2.04 -18.04
CA GLY A 77 -23.19 -2.99 -17.27
C GLY A 77 -21.88 -3.30 -17.98
N SER A 78 -20.81 -3.44 -17.21
CA SER A 78 -19.56 -4.01 -17.69
C SER A 78 -19.00 -5.00 -16.68
N TRP A 79 -18.41 -6.07 -17.20
CA TRP A 79 -17.63 -7.02 -16.44
C TRP A 79 -16.29 -7.23 -17.15
N GLU A 80 -15.21 -7.14 -16.40
CA GLU A 80 -13.87 -7.48 -16.85
C GLU A 80 -13.24 -8.43 -15.83
N SER A 81 -12.54 -9.43 -16.34
CA SER A 81 -11.84 -10.42 -15.55
C SER A 81 -10.41 -10.54 -16.07
N MET A 82 -9.44 -10.47 -15.16
CA MET A 82 -8.04 -10.74 -15.44
C MET A 82 -7.60 -12.00 -14.69
N ARG A 83 -6.95 -12.90 -15.41
CA ARG A 83 -6.26 -14.08 -14.87
C ARG A 83 -4.81 -13.98 -15.28
N LEU A 84 -3.93 -13.77 -14.32
CA LEU A 84 -2.49 -13.62 -14.53
C LEU A 84 -1.76 -14.72 -13.76
N ARG A 85 -0.87 -15.42 -14.46
CA ARG A 85 0.19 -16.25 -13.87
C ARG A 85 1.52 -15.76 -14.40
N GLN A 86 2.41 -15.34 -13.52
CA GLN A 86 3.69 -14.74 -13.91
C GLN A 86 4.84 -15.29 -13.04
N GLY A 87 5.88 -15.79 -13.69
CA GLY A 87 7.13 -16.19 -13.04
C GLY A 87 8.00 -14.98 -12.71
N PHE A 88 8.52 -14.93 -11.49
CA PHE A 88 9.54 -13.97 -11.09
C PHE A 88 10.85 -14.72 -10.83
N THR A 89 11.93 -14.26 -11.46
CA THR A 89 13.28 -14.75 -11.15
C THR A 89 13.80 -13.98 -9.94
N GLN A 90 14.00 -14.66 -8.82
CA GLN A 90 14.57 -14.05 -7.62
C GLN A 90 15.87 -14.74 -7.27
N ASN A 91 16.96 -13.98 -7.28
CA ASN A 91 18.27 -14.45 -6.86
C ASN A 91 18.47 -14.10 -5.38
N THR A 92 18.80 -15.09 -4.56
CA THR A 92 19.12 -14.90 -3.14
C THR A 92 20.39 -15.62 -2.75
N THR A 93 20.86 -15.28 -1.56
CA THR A 93 22.06 -15.84 -0.96
C THR A 93 21.64 -16.71 0.22
N VAL A 94 21.96 -18.01 0.14
CA VAL A 94 21.68 -19.01 1.17
C VAL A 94 22.97 -19.63 1.72
N PRO A 95 22.96 -20.09 2.98
CA PRO A 95 24.08 -20.84 3.55
C PRO A 95 24.34 -22.14 2.79
N THR A 96 25.62 -22.47 2.57
CA THR A 96 26.07 -23.73 1.98
C THR A 96 25.76 -24.92 2.90
N ALA A 97 25.82 -26.14 2.37
CA ALA A 97 25.65 -27.34 3.18
C ALA A 97 26.68 -27.42 4.33
N ALA A 98 27.96 -27.15 4.03
CA ALA A 98 29.03 -27.12 5.02
C ALA A 98 28.75 -26.13 6.16
N MET A 99 28.36 -24.90 5.82
CA MET A 99 28.02 -23.89 6.83
C MET A 99 26.85 -24.32 7.72
N ARG A 100 25.82 -24.97 7.17
CA ARG A 100 24.68 -25.49 7.96
C ARG A 100 25.10 -26.59 8.93
N ASP A 101 26.11 -27.37 8.55
CA ASP A 101 26.72 -28.41 9.37
C ASP A 101 27.80 -27.89 10.32
N GLY A 102 28.03 -26.57 10.35
CA GLY A 102 28.94 -25.90 11.27
C GLY A 102 30.37 -25.79 10.78
N ASP A 103 30.65 -26.23 9.56
CA ASP A 103 31.95 -26.14 8.94
C ASP A 103 32.09 -24.79 8.22
N PHE A 104 32.93 -23.92 8.79
CA PHE A 104 33.32 -22.65 8.22
C PHE A 104 34.80 -22.60 7.83
N SER A 105 35.45 -23.77 7.66
CA SER A 105 36.87 -23.87 7.27
C SER A 105 37.18 -23.11 5.98
N ALA A 106 36.22 -23.06 5.04
CA ALA A 106 36.35 -22.28 3.81
C ALA A 106 36.66 -20.80 4.06
N LEU A 107 36.14 -20.21 5.16
CA LEU A 107 36.37 -18.80 5.53
C LEU A 107 37.81 -18.51 5.96
N LEU A 108 38.61 -19.53 6.23
CA LEU A 108 40.06 -19.40 6.49
C LEU A 108 40.85 -19.16 5.19
N GLY A 109 40.27 -19.47 4.03
CA GLY A 109 40.85 -19.17 2.73
C GLY A 109 40.74 -17.69 2.36
N THR A 110 41.58 -17.26 1.42
CA THR A 110 41.54 -15.92 0.82
C THR A 110 41.26 -16.01 -0.68
N ASP A 111 40.49 -15.07 -1.19
CA ASP A 111 40.24 -14.90 -2.62
C ASP A 111 40.09 -13.42 -3.01
N ALA A 112 39.82 -13.14 -4.28
CA ALA A 112 39.68 -11.77 -4.79
C ALA A 112 38.57 -10.95 -4.10
N SER A 113 37.55 -11.64 -3.58
CA SER A 113 36.38 -11.09 -2.86
C SER A 113 36.54 -11.09 -1.34
N ASN A 114 37.43 -11.90 -0.77
CA ASN A 114 37.71 -11.99 0.66
C ASN A 114 39.23 -12.00 0.90
N ARG A 115 39.82 -10.81 1.05
CA ARG A 115 41.28 -10.64 1.16
C ARG A 115 41.86 -10.99 2.52
N THR A 116 41.01 -11.15 3.54
CA THR A 116 41.40 -11.51 4.91
C THR A 116 40.61 -12.73 5.37
N PRO A 117 41.28 -13.76 5.92
CA PRO A 117 40.59 -14.89 6.56
C PRO A 117 39.63 -14.40 7.66
N ILE A 118 38.47 -15.04 7.79
CA ILE A 118 37.63 -14.88 8.98
C ILE A 118 37.92 -16.04 9.91
N VAL A 119 38.37 -15.75 11.12
CA VAL A 119 38.52 -16.75 12.18
C VAL A 119 37.32 -16.61 13.12
N LEU A 120 36.64 -17.71 13.39
CA LEU A 120 35.52 -17.72 14.33
C LEU A 120 36.04 -17.92 15.74
N TYR A 121 35.64 -17.06 16.67
CA TYR A 121 35.98 -17.17 18.09
C TYR A 121 34.79 -17.68 18.89
N ASP A 122 35.06 -18.52 19.90
CA ASP A 122 34.05 -18.93 20.87
C ASP A 122 33.81 -17.79 21.86
N TRP A 123 32.59 -17.27 21.89
CA TRP A 123 32.21 -16.16 22.77
C TRP A 123 32.43 -16.44 24.27
N THR A 124 32.41 -17.72 24.68
CA THR A 124 32.59 -18.13 26.08
C THR A 124 34.05 -18.22 26.50
N THR A 125 34.93 -18.73 25.63
CA THR A 125 36.36 -18.94 25.96
C THR A 125 37.27 -17.86 25.38
N ARG A 126 36.77 -17.09 24.41
CA ARG A 126 37.50 -16.11 23.60
C ARG A 126 38.66 -16.72 22.79
N LEU A 127 38.66 -18.04 22.60
CA LEU A 127 39.62 -18.76 21.76
C LEU A 127 39.01 -19.06 20.37
N PRO A 128 39.83 -19.18 19.31
CA PRO A 128 39.36 -19.64 18.01
C PRO A 128 38.69 -21.01 18.08
N PHE A 129 37.63 -21.23 17.30
CA PHE A 129 37.13 -22.57 17.03
C PHE A 129 38.17 -23.35 16.22
N PRO A 130 38.59 -24.56 16.65
CA PRO A 130 39.47 -25.42 15.86
C PRO A 130 38.89 -25.62 14.45
N ASP A 131 39.74 -25.43 13.43
CA ASP A 131 39.39 -25.53 12.00
C ASP A 131 38.18 -24.69 11.57
N ASN A 132 37.84 -23.62 12.31
CA ASN A 132 36.61 -22.85 12.12
C ASN A 132 35.33 -23.72 12.16
N ALA A 133 35.37 -24.85 12.86
CA ALA A 133 34.24 -25.77 12.97
C ALA A 133 33.48 -25.57 14.28
N ILE A 134 32.17 -25.31 14.19
CA ILE A 134 31.27 -25.27 15.34
C ILE A 134 30.75 -26.68 15.59
N PRO A 135 31.03 -27.32 16.74
CA PRO A 135 30.51 -28.65 17.02
C PRO A 135 28.98 -28.67 17.04
N ARG A 136 28.35 -29.70 16.46
CA ARG A 136 26.88 -29.85 16.45
C ARG A 136 26.25 -29.80 17.84
N SER A 137 26.95 -30.24 18.88
CA SER A 137 26.50 -30.17 20.28
C SER A 137 26.40 -28.74 20.84
N ARG A 138 27.10 -27.77 20.22
CA ARG A 138 27.07 -26.35 20.58
C ARG A 138 26.02 -25.57 19.77
N MET A 139 25.49 -26.15 18.70
CA MET A 139 24.48 -25.50 17.89
C MET A 139 23.14 -25.45 18.61
N HIS A 140 22.50 -24.30 18.56
CA HIS A 140 21.18 -24.11 19.09
C HIS A 140 20.14 -24.86 18.22
N PRO A 141 19.25 -25.68 18.80
CA PRO A 141 18.35 -26.53 18.02
C PRO A 141 17.30 -25.75 17.21
N LEU A 142 16.86 -24.59 17.70
CA LEU A 142 15.85 -23.74 17.04
C LEU A 142 16.27 -23.28 15.63
N PRO A 143 17.39 -22.54 15.45
CA PRO A 143 17.81 -22.09 14.13
C PRO A 143 18.15 -23.27 13.22
N VAL A 144 18.72 -24.37 13.74
CA VAL A 144 18.99 -25.59 12.95
C VAL A 144 17.69 -26.18 12.37
N ARG A 145 16.63 -26.32 13.18
CA ARG A 145 15.31 -26.77 12.71
C ARG A 145 14.71 -25.82 11.69
N PHE A 146 14.78 -24.51 11.96
CA PHE A 146 14.28 -23.50 11.03
C PHE A 146 15.00 -23.58 9.68
N ILE A 147 16.34 -23.57 9.67
CA ILE A 147 17.14 -23.62 8.44
C ILE A 147 16.86 -24.90 7.66
N GLY A 148 16.84 -26.04 8.35
CA GLY A 148 16.59 -27.34 7.71
C GLY A 148 15.21 -27.43 7.07
N GLU A 149 14.20 -26.78 7.65
CA GLU A 149 12.84 -26.85 7.15
C GLU A 149 12.51 -25.79 6.08
N PHE A 150 13.00 -24.56 6.28
CA PHE A 150 12.50 -23.36 5.61
C PHE A 150 13.50 -22.73 4.64
N VAL A 151 14.79 -23.03 4.77
CA VAL A 151 15.86 -22.42 3.95
C VAL A 151 16.37 -23.46 2.94
N PRO A 152 16.18 -23.28 1.63
CA PRO A 152 16.62 -24.22 0.61
C PRO A 152 18.14 -24.19 0.46
N LEU A 153 18.74 -25.32 0.07
CA LEU A 153 20.16 -25.39 -0.27
C LEU A 153 20.47 -24.57 -1.54
N PRO A 154 21.72 -24.11 -1.74
CA PRO A 154 22.14 -23.48 -2.99
C PRO A 154 21.79 -24.38 -4.19
N ASN A 155 21.25 -23.79 -5.26
CA ASN A 155 20.90 -24.52 -6.49
C ASN A 155 21.72 -24.09 -7.72
N ARG A 156 22.69 -23.20 -7.51
CA ARG A 156 23.65 -22.76 -8.52
C ARG A 156 24.95 -22.31 -7.85
N ALA A 157 26.01 -22.17 -8.64
CA ALA A 157 27.24 -21.56 -8.16
C ALA A 157 26.98 -20.08 -7.77
N GLY A 158 27.46 -19.67 -6.60
CA GLY A 158 27.44 -18.27 -6.20
C GLY A 158 28.55 -17.47 -6.88
N ILE A 159 28.40 -16.14 -6.84
CA ILE A 159 29.39 -15.18 -7.31
C ILE A 159 30.21 -14.72 -6.10
N GLY A 160 31.53 -14.51 -6.24
CA GLY A 160 32.36 -14.02 -5.12
C GLY A 160 32.97 -15.11 -4.23
N GLY A 161 33.24 -16.29 -4.81
CA GLY A 161 34.12 -17.30 -4.22
C GLY A 161 33.65 -17.85 -2.87
N ILE A 162 34.49 -17.72 -1.84
CA ILE A 162 34.35 -18.30 -0.50
C ILE A 162 33.10 -17.78 0.24
N ARG A 163 32.60 -16.59 -0.12
CA ARG A 163 31.30 -16.06 0.33
C ARG A 163 30.34 -16.00 -0.85
N PRO A 164 29.75 -17.15 -1.23
CA PRO A 164 28.96 -17.21 -2.45
C PRO A 164 27.74 -16.30 -2.33
N ASN A 165 27.67 -15.27 -3.15
CA ASN A 165 26.52 -14.37 -3.30
C ASN A 165 25.58 -14.89 -4.39
N ALA A 166 24.28 -14.69 -4.23
CA ALA A 166 23.27 -15.05 -5.21
C ALA A 166 23.32 -16.53 -5.63
N ASN A 167 23.63 -17.44 -4.70
CA ASN A 167 23.81 -18.88 -4.94
C ASN A 167 22.51 -19.71 -4.92
N TYR A 168 21.36 -19.05 -4.77
CA TYR A 168 20.05 -19.66 -4.92
C TYR A 168 19.18 -18.82 -5.86
N GLN A 169 18.41 -19.49 -6.71
CA GLN A 169 17.45 -18.85 -7.62
C GLN A 169 16.07 -19.50 -7.46
N SER A 170 15.06 -18.70 -7.11
CA SER A 170 13.64 -19.10 -7.11
C SER A 170 12.95 -18.60 -8.38
N LEU A 171 12.05 -19.43 -8.91
CA LEU A 171 11.30 -19.18 -10.15
C LEU A 171 9.80 -19.49 -9.96
N ALA A 172 9.33 -19.45 -8.72
CA ALA A 172 7.95 -19.77 -8.41
C ALA A 172 7.00 -18.70 -9.00
N PRO A 173 5.88 -19.12 -9.64
CA PRO A 173 4.97 -18.20 -10.30
C PRO A 173 3.96 -17.58 -9.32
N GLN A 174 3.64 -16.32 -9.56
CA GLN A 174 2.59 -15.56 -8.88
C GLN A 174 1.30 -15.66 -9.66
N GLU A 175 0.21 -15.93 -8.94
CA GLU A 175 -1.13 -15.92 -9.50
C GLU A 175 -1.88 -14.68 -9.01
N THR A 176 -2.39 -13.89 -9.93
CA THR A 176 -3.28 -12.77 -9.65
C THR A 176 -4.57 -12.94 -10.42
N ARG A 177 -5.69 -12.86 -9.71
CA ARG A 177 -7.04 -12.86 -10.28
C ARG A 177 -7.68 -11.54 -9.92
N THR A 178 -8.16 -10.81 -10.92
CA THR A 178 -8.92 -9.58 -10.71
C THR A 178 -10.26 -9.70 -11.41
N ASP A 179 -11.34 -9.32 -10.74
CA ASP A 179 -12.67 -9.23 -11.30
C ASP A 179 -13.23 -7.84 -11.02
N GLN A 180 -13.64 -7.14 -12.08
CA GLN A 180 -14.23 -5.82 -12.03
C GLN A 180 -15.63 -5.84 -12.61
N ILE A 181 -16.58 -5.26 -11.88
CA ILE A 181 -17.98 -5.15 -12.28
C ILE A 181 -18.40 -3.70 -12.11
N ILE A 182 -19.01 -3.14 -13.14
CA ILE A 182 -19.64 -1.82 -13.11
C ILE A 182 -21.10 -2.00 -13.50
N GLY A 183 -22.00 -1.50 -12.67
CA GLY A 183 -23.41 -1.34 -12.98
C GLY A 183 -23.79 0.13 -12.89
N ARG A 184 -24.54 0.62 -13.87
CA ARG A 184 -25.06 1.99 -13.90
C ARG A 184 -26.52 1.98 -14.32
N LEU A 185 -27.31 2.81 -13.66
CA LEU A 185 -28.70 3.09 -13.99
C LEU A 185 -28.84 4.60 -14.16
N ASP A 186 -29.38 5.02 -15.29
CA ASP A 186 -29.72 6.40 -15.61
C ASP A 186 -31.24 6.55 -15.72
N HIS A 187 -31.79 7.64 -15.20
CA HIS A 187 -33.21 7.94 -15.29
C HIS A 187 -33.48 9.43 -15.52
N VAL A 188 -34.38 9.73 -16.45
CA VAL A 188 -34.87 11.08 -16.76
C VAL A 188 -36.34 11.16 -16.33
N PHE A 189 -36.62 11.85 -15.22
CA PHE A 189 -38.00 11.99 -14.74
C PHE A 189 -38.80 12.93 -15.65
N GLY A 190 -38.21 14.05 -16.05
CA GLY A 190 -38.84 15.09 -16.86
C GLY A 190 -37.81 15.95 -17.60
N ALA A 191 -38.19 17.18 -17.96
CA ALA A 191 -37.28 18.11 -18.63
C ALA A 191 -36.17 18.62 -17.68
N ASN A 192 -36.44 18.68 -16.38
CA ASN A 192 -35.57 19.35 -15.41
C ASN A 192 -34.79 18.38 -14.52
N ASP A 193 -35.23 17.12 -14.41
CA ASP A 193 -34.71 16.16 -13.44
C ASP A 193 -34.06 14.98 -14.12
N ARG A 194 -32.75 14.82 -13.86
CA ARG A 194 -31.97 13.65 -14.26
C ARG A 194 -31.32 13.04 -13.04
N PHE A 195 -31.27 11.72 -13.03
CA PHE A 195 -30.70 10.93 -11.96
C PHE A 195 -29.83 9.83 -12.54
N TYR A 196 -28.74 9.51 -11.85
CA TYR A 196 -28.07 8.25 -12.07
C TYR A 196 -27.52 7.65 -10.78
N SER A 197 -27.40 6.33 -10.78
CA SER A 197 -26.67 5.58 -9.77
C SER A 197 -25.65 4.68 -10.43
N ARG A 198 -24.48 4.52 -9.79
CA ARG A 198 -23.46 3.57 -10.21
C ARG A 198 -22.93 2.76 -9.04
N TYR A 199 -22.65 1.49 -9.31
CA TYR A 199 -21.92 0.61 -8.42
C TYR A 199 -20.69 0.04 -9.15
N ILE A 200 -19.54 0.13 -8.50
CA ILE A 200 -18.29 -0.45 -8.98
C ILE A 200 -17.79 -1.42 -7.91
N LEU A 201 -17.50 -2.65 -8.32
CA LEU A 201 -16.82 -3.67 -7.52
C LEU A 201 -15.51 -4.01 -8.23
N SER A 202 -14.41 -4.03 -7.49
CA SER A 202 -13.14 -4.61 -7.93
C SER A 202 -12.69 -5.59 -6.85
N ASP A 203 -12.45 -6.82 -7.24
CA ASP A 203 -11.95 -7.87 -6.35
C ASP A 203 -10.65 -8.41 -6.92
N THR A 204 -9.59 -8.40 -6.14
CA THR A 204 -8.28 -8.92 -6.54
C THR A 204 -7.79 -9.91 -5.50
N ASP A 205 -7.51 -11.13 -5.92
CA ASP A 205 -6.81 -12.14 -5.12
C ASP A 205 -5.44 -12.38 -5.74
N THR A 206 -4.40 -12.18 -4.94
CA THR A 206 -3.03 -12.43 -5.33
C THR A 206 -2.43 -13.47 -4.41
N LEU A 207 -2.04 -14.59 -4.99
CA LEU A 207 -1.25 -15.63 -4.36
C LEU A 207 0.20 -15.42 -4.78
N GLY A 208 0.95 -14.80 -3.87
CA GLY A 208 2.35 -14.52 -4.06
C GLY A 208 3.20 -15.76 -3.77
N PRO A 209 4.08 -16.16 -4.71
CA PRO A 209 5.04 -17.20 -4.45
C PRO A 209 6.12 -16.57 -3.57
N PRO A 210 6.55 -17.28 -2.53
CA PRO A 210 7.62 -16.77 -1.71
C PRO A 210 8.97 -16.87 -2.42
N VAL A 211 9.90 -16.03 -1.97
CA VAL A 211 11.33 -16.18 -2.26
C VAL A 211 11.84 -17.55 -1.77
N TRP A 212 11.25 -18.02 -0.67
CA TRP A 212 11.57 -19.24 0.07
C TRP A 212 10.43 -20.25 -0.02
N PRO A 213 10.61 -21.54 -0.37
CA PRO A 213 9.52 -22.46 -0.74
C PRO A 213 8.27 -22.58 0.17
N LYS A 214 8.32 -22.11 1.43
CA LYS A 214 7.26 -22.28 2.45
C LYS A 214 6.75 -20.97 3.10
N PHE A 215 6.90 -19.84 2.41
CA PHE A 215 6.48 -18.51 2.93
C PHE A 215 5.44 -17.81 2.06
N GLY A 216 4.59 -18.56 1.36
CA GLY A 216 3.60 -17.96 0.48
C GLY A 216 2.71 -16.95 1.21
N TYR A 217 2.12 -16.04 0.45
CA TYR A 217 1.18 -15.08 1.02
C TYR A 217 -0.05 -14.94 0.12
N SER A 218 -1.18 -14.65 0.75
CA SER A 218 -2.43 -14.31 0.09
C SER A 218 -2.73 -12.85 0.38
N HIS A 219 -2.86 -12.07 -0.69
CA HIS A 219 -3.22 -10.66 -0.65
C HIS A 219 -4.55 -10.46 -1.37
N LYS A 220 -5.57 -10.12 -0.60
CA LYS A 220 -6.95 -9.95 -1.08
C LYS A 220 -7.34 -8.50 -0.96
N LEU A 221 -7.70 -7.89 -2.08
CA LEU A 221 -8.18 -6.52 -2.17
C LEU A 221 -9.61 -6.51 -2.67
N ARG A 222 -10.48 -5.76 -2.00
CA ARG A 222 -11.83 -5.51 -2.47
C ARG A 222 -12.16 -4.02 -2.39
N GLY A 223 -12.35 -3.41 -3.55
CA GLY A 223 -12.88 -2.06 -3.68
C GLY A 223 -14.36 -2.09 -4.02
N GLN A 224 -15.16 -1.28 -3.33
CA GLN A 224 -16.58 -1.11 -3.58
C GLN A 224 -16.88 0.40 -3.61
N HIS A 225 -17.56 0.86 -4.63
CA HIS A 225 -17.92 2.27 -4.75
C HIS A 225 -19.37 2.39 -5.24
N VAL A 226 -20.23 2.94 -4.40
CA VAL A 226 -21.61 3.31 -4.75
C VAL A 226 -21.66 4.82 -4.90
N MET A 227 -22.33 5.32 -5.92
CA MET A 227 -22.58 6.75 -6.06
C MET A 227 -23.96 7.01 -6.66
N PHE A 228 -24.57 8.08 -6.17
CA PHE A 228 -25.83 8.63 -6.60
C PHE A 228 -25.59 10.06 -7.06
N ASN A 229 -26.27 10.44 -8.12
CA ASN A 229 -26.27 11.80 -8.64
C ASN A 229 -27.68 12.20 -9.03
N TRP A 230 -28.04 13.43 -8.69
CA TRP A 230 -29.27 14.06 -9.10
C TRP A 230 -28.93 15.47 -9.58
N SER A 231 -29.38 15.82 -10.78
CA SER A 231 -29.27 17.16 -11.33
C SER A 231 -30.66 17.73 -11.59
N HIS A 232 -30.91 18.94 -11.11
CA HIS A 232 -32.16 19.65 -11.25
C HIS A 232 -31.97 21.01 -11.91
N ALA A 233 -32.62 21.24 -13.04
CA ALA A 233 -32.70 22.56 -13.67
C ALA A 233 -33.78 23.39 -12.96
N LEU A 234 -33.35 24.29 -12.07
CA LEU A 234 -34.21 25.25 -11.36
C LEU A 234 -34.80 26.30 -12.32
N GLY A 235 -34.14 26.54 -13.44
CA GLY A 235 -34.57 27.43 -14.51
C GLY A 235 -33.59 27.40 -15.69
N GLY A 236 -33.79 28.27 -16.68
CA GLY A 236 -32.97 28.30 -17.90
C GLY A 236 -31.49 28.67 -17.68
N THR A 237 -31.14 29.21 -16.52
CA THR A 237 -29.78 29.67 -16.19
C THR A 237 -29.26 29.13 -14.85
N THR A 238 -29.99 28.22 -14.21
CA THR A 238 -29.63 27.71 -12.88
C THR A 238 -29.81 26.21 -12.80
N ILE A 239 -28.75 25.51 -12.43
CA ILE A 239 -28.71 24.05 -12.29
C ILE A 239 -28.12 23.71 -10.93
N ASN A 240 -28.81 22.88 -10.16
CA ASN A 240 -28.27 22.24 -8.98
C ASN A 240 -27.83 20.82 -9.31
N GLU A 241 -26.70 20.39 -8.76
CA GLU A 241 -26.20 19.03 -8.86
C GLU A 241 -25.81 18.51 -7.48
N PHE A 242 -26.55 17.49 -7.03
CA PHE A 242 -26.28 16.78 -5.80
C PHE A 242 -25.63 15.42 -6.09
N ARG A 243 -24.63 15.05 -5.29
CA ARG A 243 -23.94 13.77 -5.34
C ARG A 243 -23.80 13.21 -3.93
N ALA A 244 -24.05 11.92 -3.78
CA ALA A 244 -23.75 11.18 -2.56
C ALA A 244 -23.03 9.89 -2.94
N GLY A 245 -22.04 9.49 -2.13
CA GLY A 245 -21.22 8.34 -2.42
C GLY A 245 -20.74 7.61 -1.18
N TYR A 246 -20.49 6.33 -1.36
CA TYR A 246 -19.83 5.47 -0.38
C TYR A 246 -18.73 4.69 -1.10
N SER A 247 -17.49 4.90 -0.66
CA SER A 247 -16.33 4.12 -1.10
C SER A 247 -15.85 3.26 0.06
N ARG A 248 -15.58 2.00 -0.22
CA ARG A 248 -14.99 1.05 0.73
C ARG A 248 -13.86 0.32 0.05
N PHE A 249 -12.70 0.36 0.68
CA PHE A 249 -11.58 -0.50 0.35
C PHE A 249 -11.37 -1.48 1.51
N ARG A 250 -11.13 -2.76 1.19
CA ARG A 250 -10.72 -3.77 2.16
C ARG A 250 -9.48 -4.46 1.63
N GLN A 251 -8.44 -4.53 2.44
CA GLN A 251 -7.26 -5.34 2.22
C GLN A 251 -7.20 -6.43 3.29
N THR A 252 -6.85 -7.64 2.89
CA THR A 252 -6.55 -8.73 3.81
C THR A 252 -5.29 -9.41 3.33
N GLU A 253 -4.25 -9.38 4.16
CA GLU A 253 -2.96 -10.01 3.91
C GLU A 253 -2.73 -11.06 4.98
N LEU A 254 -2.59 -12.31 4.54
CA LEU A 254 -2.31 -13.45 5.39
C LEU A 254 -1.13 -14.23 4.81
N VAL A 255 -0.30 -14.73 5.72
CA VAL A 255 0.78 -15.65 5.38
C VAL A 255 0.22 -17.07 5.25
N GLU A 256 0.92 -17.93 4.52
CA GLU A 256 0.44 -19.29 4.20
C GLU A 256 0.09 -20.14 5.44
N SER A 257 0.85 -19.98 6.53
CA SER A 257 0.68 -20.70 7.80
C SER A 257 -0.42 -20.15 8.70
N ALA A 258 -0.94 -18.94 8.44
CA ALA A 258 -1.97 -18.33 9.25
C ALA A 258 -3.21 -19.23 9.31
N PHE A 259 -3.77 -19.42 10.51
CA PHE A 259 -4.87 -20.35 10.82
C PHE A 259 -4.58 -21.85 10.55
N LYS A 260 -3.37 -22.23 10.13
CA LYS A 260 -3.03 -23.62 9.78
C LYS A 260 -1.94 -24.22 10.67
N ARG A 261 -0.89 -23.46 10.97
CA ARG A 261 0.31 -23.99 11.64
C ARG A 261 1.04 -22.91 12.45
N ASP A 262 1.12 -23.07 13.77
CA ASP A 262 1.90 -22.21 14.66
C ASP A 262 3.40 -22.60 14.63
N VAL A 263 4.08 -22.20 13.55
CA VAL A 263 5.51 -22.51 13.35
C VAL A 263 6.38 -21.93 14.48
N ALA A 264 6.04 -20.76 15.00
CA ALA A 264 6.77 -20.15 16.10
C ALA A 264 6.68 -21.01 17.38
N ALA A 265 5.51 -21.54 17.72
CA ALA A 265 5.36 -22.48 18.82
C ALA A 265 6.14 -23.78 18.60
N GLU A 266 6.08 -24.36 17.39
CA GLU A 266 6.80 -25.60 17.05
C GLU A 266 8.32 -25.47 17.15
N LEU A 267 8.85 -24.27 16.82
CA LEU A 267 10.26 -23.92 17.00
C LEU A 267 10.63 -23.60 18.45
N GLY A 268 9.64 -23.48 19.35
CA GLY A 268 9.84 -23.17 20.76
C GLY A 268 10.07 -21.69 21.06
N LEU A 269 9.71 -20.79 20.14
CA LEU A 269 9.81 -19.35 20.36
C LEU A 269 8.85 -18.88 21.45
N LYS A 270 9.35 -17.99 22.29
CA LYS A 270 8.62 -17.31 23.36
C LYS A 270 8.47 -15.83 23.01
N GLY A 271 7.48 -15.17 23.61
CA GLY A 271 7.23 -13.74 23.34
C GLY A 271 6.70 -13.49 21.92
N THR A 272 5.90 -14.40 21.39
CA THR A 272 5.27 -14.29 20.06
C THR A 272 3.76 -14.14 20.20
N CYS A 273 3.14 -13.49 19.22
CA CYS A 273 1.68 -13.44 19.06
C CYS A 273 1.12 -14.87 18.98
N ARG A 274 0.04 -15.14 19.71
CA ARG A 274 -0.56 -16.50 19.83
C ARG A 274 -1.90 -16.66 19.13
N VAL A 275 -2.50 -15.58 18.65
CA VAL A 275 -3.77 -15.69 17.93
C VAL A 275 -3.54 -16.38 16.56
N PRO A 276 -4.49 -17.21 16.08
CA PRO A 276 -4.28 -18.02 14.87
C PRO A 276 -3.91 -17.25 13.60
N GLU A 277 -4.41 -16.02 13.47
CA GLU A 277 -4.08 -15.12 12.37
C GLU A 277 -2.62 -14.65 12.37
N CYS A 278 -1.94 -14.65 13.52
CA CYS A 278 -0.51 -14.37 13.68
C CYS A 278 0.38 -15.61 13.49
N TRP A 279 -0.16 -16.79 13.21
CA TRP A 279 0.68 -17.98 13.11
C TRP A 279 1.59 -17.91 11.89
N HIS A 280 2.86 -17.65 12.14
CA HIS A 280 3.89 -17.49 11.13
C HIS A 280 5.23 -18.02 11.58
N ALA A 281 6.11 -18.30 10.62
CA ALA A 281 7.49 -18.66 10.90
C ALA A 281 8.31 -17.39 11.24
N PRO A 282 9.32 -17.49 12.12
CA PRO A 282 10.19 -16.37 12.45
C PRO A 282 11.01 -15.92 11.27
N TYR A 283 11.55 -14.71 11.41
CA TYR A 283 12.51 -14.20 10.46
C TYR A 283 13.88 -13.97 11.12
N PHE A 284 14.90 -14.25 10.33
CA PHE A 284 16.29 -14.13 10.72
C PHE A 284 16.99 -13.20 9.72
N SER A 285 17.37 -12.02 10.20
CA SER A 285 18.21 -11.08 9.48
C SER A 285 19.67 -11.40 9.78
N VAL A 286 20.32 -12.10 8.85
CA VAL A 286 21.73 -12.49 8.96
C VAL A 286 22.53 -11.68 7.97
N GLN A 287 23.46 -10.85 8.45
CA GLN A 287 24.19 -9.88 7.62
C GLN A 287 24.87 -10.51 6.38
N ASP A 288 25.34 -11.76 6.47
CA ASP A 288 26.03 -12.46 5.37
C ASP A 288 25.10 -13.05 4.30
N PHE A 289 23.78 -13.09 4.54
CA PHE A 289 22.81 -13.81 3.69
C PHE A 289 21.58 -12.97 3.36
N SER A 290 20.79 -13.42 2.37
CA SER A 290 19.48 -12.82 2.14
C SER A 290 18.55 -13.08 3.33
N LEU A 291 17.64 -12.14 3.59
CA LEU A 291 16.69 -12.21 4.69
C LEU A 291 15.92 -13.55 4.68
N MET A 292 16.08 -14.35 5.73
CA MET A 292 15.40 -15.63 5.87
C MET A 292 14.09 -15.43 6.63
N GLY A 293 12.97 -15.95 6.11
CA GLY A 293 11.71 -15.96 6.85
C GLY A 293 10.67 -14.89 6.53
N ASN A 294 10.76 -14.21 5.38
CA ASN A 294 9.86 -13.10 5.03
C ASN A 294 8.55 -13.56 4.33
N PRO A 295 7.36 -13.15 4.81
CA PRO A 295 6.09 -13.43 4.15
C PRO A 295 5.24 -12.19 3.75
N SER A 296 5.72 -10.94 3.74
CA SER A 296 4.86 -9.78 3.41
C SER A 296 5.54 -8.66 2.63
N GLY A 297 5.03 -8.33 1.43
CA GLY A 297 5.26 -7.04 0.76
C GLY A 297 6.46 -6.97 -0.19
N GLN A 298 6.24 -6.28 -1.31
CA GLN A 298 7.06 -6.18 -2.53
C GLN A 298 8.47 -5.56 -2.38
N THR A 299 9.01 -5.40 -1.17
CA THR A 299 10.33 -4.80 -0.94
C THR A 299 11.04 -5.48 0.22
N GLN A 300 12.27 -5.94 -0.02
CA GLN A 300 13.19 -6.51 0.99
C GLN A 300 13.64 -5.49 2.07
N GLY A 301 12.84 -4.46 2.37
CA GLY A 301 13.22 -3.35 3.26
C GLY A 301 12.10 -2.77 4.14
N GLN A 302 10.86 -3.27 4.06
CA GLN A 302 9.76 -2.83 4.93
C GLN A 302 9.42 -3.99 5.88
N GLY A 303 9.26 -3.69 7.17
CA GLY A 303 9.22 -4.69 8.25
C GLY A 303 8.20 -5.82 8.07
N VAL A 304 8.46 -6.94 8.75
CA VAL A 304 7.58 -8.11 8.83
C VAL A 304 6.28 -7.70 9.50
N SER A 305 5.22 -7.47 8.72
CA SER A 305 3.91 -7.19 9.27
C SER A 305 2.88 -8.13 8.68
N GLY A 306 1.95 -8.57 9.52
CA GLY A 306 0.95 -9.57 9.14
C GLY A 306 0.44 -10.29 10.38
N PRO A 307 -0.85 -10.58 10.52
CA PRO A 307 -1.92 -10.34 9.56
C PRO A 307 -2.19 -8.84 9.37
N ARG A 308 -2.63 -8.45 8.17
CA ARG A 308 -3.18 -7.11 7.90
C ARG A 308 -4.63 -7.23 7.49
N GLY A 309 -5.49 -6.41 8.08
CA GLY A 309 -6.93 -6.39 7.77
C GLY A 309 -7.45 -4.97 7.52
N TRP A 310 -6.75 -4.19 6.71
CA TRP A 310 -7.10 -2.78 6.49
C TRP A 310 -8.48 -2.62 5.86
N LYS A 311 -9.21 -1.61 6.30
CA LYS A 311 -10.51 -1.26 5.78
C LYS A 311 -10.72 0.23 5.87
N ASP A 312 -10.79 0.88 4.71
CA ASP A 312 -10.98 2.31 4.58
C ASP A 312 -12.37 2.57 4.01
N GLU A 313 -13.12 3.44 4.67
CA GLU A 313 -14.49 3.77 4.28
C GLU A 313 -14.63 5.29 4.19
N ILE A 314 -15.15 5.77 3.06
CA ILE A 314 -15.41 7.18 2.81
C ILE A 314 -16.88 7.33 2.48
N PHE A 315 -17.59 8.09 3.30
CA PHE A 315 -18.91 8.60 2.98
C PHE A 315 -18.73 10.03 2.49
N GLN A 316 -19.22 10.33 1.30
CA GLN A 316 -19.06 11.63 0.66
C GLN A 316 -20.42 12.18 0.27
N ILE A 317 -20.60 13.47 0.55
CA ILE A 317 -21.66 14.29 -0.03
C ILE A 317 -21.03 15.46 -0.77
N HIS A 318 -21.63 15.83 -1.89
CA HIS A 318 -21.21 16.98 -2.66
C HIS A 318 -22.46 17.63 -3.25
N ASP A 319 -22.60 18.93 -3.07
CA ASP A 319 -23.68 19.72 -3.65
C ASP A 319 -23.07 20.92 -4.36
N SER A 320 -23.57 21.23 -5.55
CA SER A 320 -23.14 22.37 -6.33
C SER A 320 -24.31 23.07 -7.00
N LEU A 321 -24.21 24.39 -7.09
CA LEU A 321 -25.18 25.25 -7.76
C LEU A 321 -24.45 26.07 -8.80
N LEU A 322 -24.83 25.89 -10.06
CA LEU A 322 -24.39 26.71 -11.19
C LEU A 322 -25.43 27.78 -11.47
N LEU A 323 -25.00 29.05 -11.52
CA LEU A 323 -25.81 30.20 -11.87
C LEU A 323 -25.14 31.00 -12.99
N GLN A 324 -25.83 31.14 -14.13
CA GLN A 324 -25.43 32.05 -15.19
C GLN A 324 -26.21 33.36 -15.08
N ARG A 325 -25.52 34.47 -14.83
CA ARG A 325 -26.14 35.79 -14.69
C ARG A 325 -25.33 36.85 -15.43
N GLY A 326 -25.84 37.28 -16.58
CA GLY A 326 -25.15 38.26 -17.43
C GLY A 326 -23.77 37.76 -17.86
N ARG A 327 -22.72 38.48 -17.45
CA ARG A 327 -21.32 38.16 -17.75
C ARG A 327 -20.66 37.23 -16.73
N HIS A 328 -21.40 36.77 -15.72
CA HIS A 328 -20.90 35.91 -14.65
C HIS A 328 -21.40 34.48 -14.83
N THR A 329 -20.50 33.53 -14.59
CA THR A 329 -20.84 32.12 -14.39
C THR A 329 -20.37 31.74 -13.00
N ILE A 330 -21.32 31.74 -12.07
CA ILE A 330 -21.06 31.52 -10.65
C ILE A 330 -21.31 30.05 -10.34
N ARG A 331 -20.41 29.44 -9.58
CA ARG A 331 -20.58 28.13 -8.98
C ARG A 331 -20.35 28.23 -7.48
N VAL A 332 -21.28 27.71 -6.71
CA VAL A 332 -21.16 27.62 -5.25
C VAL A 332 -21.41 26.18 -4.86
N GLY A 333 -20.69 25.67 -3.87
CA GLY A 333 -20.95 24.32 -3.43
C GLY A 333 -20.30 23.96 -2.11
N PHE A 334 -20.50 22.69 -1.76
CA PHE A 334 -20.05 22.10 -0.52
C PHE A 334 -19.62 20.66 -0.77
N THR A 335 -18.52 20.24 -0.15
CA THR A 335 -18.13 18.83 -0.06
C THR A 335 -17.96 18.44 1.39
N GLY A 336 -18.62 17.36 1.81
CA GLY A 336 -18.49 16.80 3.14
C GLY A 336 -18.02 15.35 3.05
N ASN A 337 -16.98 15.01 3.81
CA ASN A 337 -16.46 13.65 3.87
C ASN A 337 -16.49 13.11 5.31
N ARG A 338 -16.79 11.83 5.46
CA ARG A 338 -16.62 11.07 6.71
C ARG A 338 -15.76 9.85 6.41
N TYR A 339 -14.56 9.82 6.99
CA TYR A 339 -13.64 8.69 6.90
C TYR A 339 -13.79 7.77 8.10
N ARG A 340 -13.74 6.46 7.85
CA ARG A 340 -13.62 5.42 8.88
C ARG A 340 -12.54 4.45 8.43
N ASP A 341 -11.41 4.51 9.10
CA ASP A 341 -10.24 3.72 8.74
C ASP A 341 -10.00 2.71 9.86
N THR A 342 -10.04 1.42 9.53
CA THR A 342 -9.76 0.31 10.45
C THR A 342 -8.48 -0.35 9.99
N PHE A 343 -7.52 -0.48 10.90
CA PHE A 343 -6.15 -0.87 10.56
C PHE A 343 -5.65 -1.90 11.56
N PRO A 344 -6.20 -3.13 11.60
CA PRO A 344 -5.64 -4.21 12.38
C PRO A 344 -4.39 -4.71 11.66
N GLU A 345 -3.24 -4.54 12.31
CA GLU A 345 -1.96 -5.03 11.85
C GLU A 345 -1.12 -5.48 13.05
N ALA A 346 -0.33 -6.53 12.88
CA ALA A 346 0.74 -6.86 13.83
C ALA A 346 2.09 -6.61 13.19
N ILE A 347 3.00 -6.00 13.96
CA ILE A 347 4.36 -5.67 13.53
C ILE A 347 5.32 -6.65 14.20
N ARG A 348 6.01 -7.48 13.42
CA ARG A 348 6.92 -8.53 13.90
C ARG A 348 6.25 -9.47 14.93
N PRO A 349 5.09 -10.10 14.61
CA PRO A 349 4.32 -10.88 15.58
C PRO A 349 5.08 -12.06 16.17
N VAL A 350 6.03 -12.65 15.45
CA VAL A 350 6.91 -13.71 15.96
C VAL A 350 8.39 -13.31 16.04
N GLY A 351 8.67 -12.00 15.99
CA GLY A 351 9.98 -11.42 16.29
C GLY A 351 10.94 -11.27 15.11
N ASP A 352 11.73 -10.19 15.18
CA ASP A 352 12.91 -9.85 14.36
C ASP A 352 14.17 -10.34 15.03
N HIS A 353 14.82 -11.36 14.48
CA HIS A 353 16.07 -11.85 15.04
C HIS A 353 17.25 -11.39 14.16
N ARG A 354 18.11 -10.51 14.69
CA ARG A 354 19.23 -9.91 13.93
C ARG A 354 20.58 -10.44 14.37
N PHE A 355 21.42 -10.76 13.40
CA PHE A 355 22.77 -11.33 13.59
C PHE A 355 23.77 -10.57 12.72
N ASN A 356 24.93 -10.28 13.29
CA ASN A 356 25.98 -9.48 12.64
C ASN A 356 27.40 -10.00 12.88
N GLY A 357 27.57 -11.17 13.50
CA GLY A 357 28.88 -11.80 13.72
C GLY A 357 29.60 -11.32 14.99
N GLN A 358 29.01 -10.40 15.76
CA GLN A 358 29.68 -9.80 16.92
C GLN A 358 30.05 -10.82 18.01
N TRP A 359 29.31 -11.93 18.11
CA TRP A 359 29.55 -12.93 19.15
C TRP A 359 30.67 -13.89 18.76
N THR A 360 30.89 -14.10 17.47
CA THR A 360 31.98 -14.92 16.93
C THR A 360 33.19 -14.10 16.46
N ALA A 361 33.19 -12.80 16.74
CA ALA A 361 34.31 -11.90 16.49
C ALA A 361 35.44 -12.09 17.51
N GLY A 362 36.66 -11.72 17.11
CA GLY A 362 37.87 -11.78 17.95
C GLY A 362 38.90 -10.72 17.57
N PRO A 363 40.12 -10.78 18.15
CA PRO A 363 41.15 -9.75 18.01
C PRO A 363 41.42 -9.30 16.57
N ASP A 364 41.43 -10.25 15.63
CA ASP A 364 41.75 -10.00 14.21
C ASP A 364 40.61 -10.41 13.26
N SER A 365 39.38 -10.54 13.76
CA SER A 365 38.25 -10.97 12.94
C SER A 365 36.91 -10.37 13.35
N ALA A 366 36.13 -9.92 12.35
CA ALA A 366 34.78 -9.39 12.55
C ALA A 366 33.71 -10.45 12.86
N GLY A 367 34.09 -11.74 12.86
CA GLY A 367 33.17 -12.87 13.05
C GLY A 367 32.28 -13.12 11.82
N PHE A 368 31.26 -13.96 11.99
CA PHE A 368 30.35 -14.33 10.92
C PHE A 368 28.92 -14.45 11.44
N ALA A 369 27.97 -13.72 10.86
CA ALA A 369 26.62 -13.61 11.40
C ALA A 369 25.84 -14.93 11.37
N PHE A 370 26.12 -15.80 10.39
CA PHE A 370 25.48 -17.11 10.36
C PHE A 370 26.01 -18.05 11.44
N ALA A 371 27.27 -17.88 11.87
CA ALA A 371 27.82 -18.61 13.01
C ALA A 371 27.14 -18.17 14.32
N ASP A 372 26.92 -16.87 14.52
CA ASP A 372 26.10 -16.35 15.63
C ASP A 372 24.69 -16.94 15.62
N LEU A 373 24.06 -17.08 14.44
CA LEU A 373 22.76 -17.70 14.30
C LEU A 373 22.78 -19.17 14.74
N LEU A 374 23.73 -19.97 14.27
CA LEU A 374 23.84 -21.39 14.67
C LEU A 374 24.07 -21.55 16.16
N LEU A 375 24.78 -20.63 16.81
CA LEU A 375 24.98 -20.62 18.26
C LEU A 375 23.76 -20.08 19.04
N GLY A 376 22.76 -19.49 18.36
CA GLY A 376 21.59 -18.90 19.00
C GLY A 376 21.87 -17.56 19.69
N LEU A 377 22.81 -16.78 19.17
CA LEU A 377 23.29 -15.53 19.78
C LEU A 377 22.90 -14.32 18.93
N PRO A 378 21.64 -13.84 18.99
CA PRO A 378 21.26 -12.63 18.27
C PRO A 378 21.92 -11.40 18.89
N ARG A 379 22.17 -10.38 18.08
CA ARG A 379 22.51 -9.04 18.56
C ARG A 379 21.29 -8.31 19.09
N GLN A 380 20.15 -8.51 18.44
CA GLN A 380 18.90 -7.84 18.76
C GLN A 380 17.72 -8.75 18.44
N ILE A 381 16.73 -8.76 19.33
CA ILE A 381 15.40 -9.29 19.05
C ILE A 381 14.38 -8.16 19.19
N VAL A 382 13.51 -7.95 18.20
CA VAL A 382 12.40 -6.99 18.28
C VAL A 382 11.08 -7.68 17.96
N ALA A 383 10.11 -7.67 18.87
CA ALA A 383 8.79 -8.28 18.65
C ALA A 383 7.68 -7.34 19.11
N SER A 384 6.53 -7.39 18.44
CA SER A 384 5.26 -6.85 18.95
C SER A 384 4.21 -7.95 18.89
N ILE A 385 3.71 -8.36 20.05
CA ILE A 385 2.81 -9.52 20.16
C ILE A 385 1.34 -9.18 19.97
N ASP A 386 1.01 -7.90 20.00
CA ASP A 386 -0.36 -7.41 19.88
C ASP A 386 -0.66 -6.92 18.46
N ILE A 387 -1.88 -7.21 18.02
CA ILE A 387 -2.46 -6.58 16.84
C ILE A 387 -2.93 -5.19 17.26
N PHE A 388 -2.34 -4.15 16.68
CA PHE A 388 -2.81 -2.79 16.90
C PHE A 388 -3.95 -2.49 15.93
N ASP A 389 -5.03 -1.88 16.42
CA ASP A 389 -6.19 -1.44 15.63
C ASP A 389 -6.73 -0.11 16.20
N PRO A 390 -6.22 1.04 15.72
CA PRO A 390 -6.60 2.34 16.24
C PRO A 390 -8.02 2.75 15.82
N ASN A 391 -8.52 2.20 14.71
CA ASN A 391 -9.88 2.39 14.22
C ASN A 391 -10.27 3.88 14.11
N PHE A 392 -9.53 4.63 13.30
CA PHE A 392 -9.61 6.08 13.19
C PHE A 392 -10.90 6.61 12.56
N ARG A 393 -11.29 7.80 12.98
CA ARG A 393 -12.45 8.54 12.48
C ARG A 393 -12.05 9.95 12.13
N ASN A 394 -12.50 10.41 10.97
CA ASN A 394 -12.24 11.78 10.54
C ASN A 394 -13.45 12.35 9.80
N SER A 395 -13.72 13.64 9.99
CA SER A 395 -14.77 14.37 9.29
C SER A 395 -14.17 15.60 8.62
N GLN A 396 -14.68 15.96 7.46
CA GLN A 396 -14.24 17.12 6.70
C GLN A 396 -15.44 17.90 6.18
N ALA A 397 -15.26 19.21 6.08
CA ALA A 397 -16.26 20.14 5.57
C ALA A 397 -15.57 21.19 4.70
N MET A 398 -15.97 21.25 3.43
CA MET A 398 -15.27 22.05 2.44
C MET A 398 -16.25 22.84 1.58
N PRO A 399 -16.71 24.01 2.04
CA PRO A 399 -17.48 24.94 1.21
C PRO A 399 -16.56 25.68 0.23
N TRP A 400 -17.12 26.04 -0.93
CA TRP A 400 -16.38 26.73 -1.98
C TRP A 400 -17.28 27.63 -2.82
N PHE A 401 -16.65 28.62 -3.44
CA PHE A 401 -17.23 29.59 -4.34
C PHE A 401 -16.29 29.80 -5.52
N GLN A 402 -16.84 29.96 -6.72
CA GLN A 402 -16.12 30.25 -7.95
C GLN A 402 -16.96 31.18 -8.83
N ASP A 403 -16.37 32.22 -9.41
CA ASP A 403 -16.96 33.08 -10.42
C ASP A 403 -16.05 33.20 -11.64
N ASP A 404 -16.57 32.77 -12.79
CA ASP A 404 -15.95 33.02 -14.10
C ASP A 404 -16.60 34.27 -14.70
N TRP A 405 -15.92 35.41 -14.55
CA TRP A 405 -16.42 36.73 -14.94
C TRP A 405 -15.79 37.20 -16.25
N LYS A 406 -16.63 37.30 -17.29
CA LYS A 406 -16.25 37.93 -18.56
C LYS A 406 -16.26 39.45 -18.43
N LEU A 407 -15.21 40.02 -17.84
CA LEU A 407 -15.11 41.46 -17.62
C LEU A 407 -15.25 42.26 -18.94
N THR A 408 -14.60 41.80 -20.00
CA THR A 408 -14.77 42.32 -21.37
C THR A 408 -14.88 41.18 -22.38
N ASN A 409 -15.09 41.49 -23.66
CA ASN A 409 -15.07 40.48 -24.73
C ASN A 409 -13.67 39.85 -24.93
N ARG A 410 -12.62 40.43 -24.35
CA ARG A 410 -11.24 39.95 -24.44
C ARG A 410 -10.66 39.51 -23.10
N LEU A 411 -11.28 39.84 -21.96
CA LEU A 411 -10.76 39.55 -20.63
C LEU A 411 -11.78 38.77 -19.81
N THR A 412 -11.38 37.59 -19.37
CA THR A 412 -12.11 36.78 -18.38
C THR A 412 -11.27 36.67 -17.11
N LEU A 413 -11.89 36.83 -15.96
CA LEU A 413 -11.32 36.59 -14.64
C LEU A 413 -11.93 35.32 -14.05
N ASN A 414 -11.12 34.52 -13.36
CA ASN A 414 -11.54 33.32 -12.65
C ASN A 414 -11.25 33.53 -11.17
N LEU A 415 -12.28 33.80 -10.39
CA LEU A 415 -12.15 34.13 -8.97
C LEU A 415 -12.72 32.99 -8.14
N GLY A 416 -11.91 32.39 -7.27
CA GLY A 416 -12.31 31.26 -6.45
C GLY A 416 -11.89 31.41 -5.00
N LEU A 417 -12.71 30.90 -4.09
CA LEU A 417 -12.36 30.74 -2.69
C LEU A 417 -12.90 29.41 -2.20
N ARG A 418 -12.03 28.64 -1.54
CA ARG A 418 -12.40 27.41 -0.85
C ARG A 418 -11.94 27.48 0.59
N TYR A 419 -12.75 26.95 1.49
CA TYR A 419 -12.33 26.68 2.87
C TYR A 419 -12.23 25.18 3.07
N GLU A 420 -11.15 24.69 3.68
CA GLU A 420 -10.93 23.27 3.87
C GLU A 420 -10.78 22.90 5.35
N TRP A 421 -11.90 22.63 6.01
CA TRP A 421 -11.83 22.08 7.36
C TRP A 421 -11.50 20.59 7.32
N PHE A 422 -10.26 20.24 7.64
CA PHE A 422 -9.84 18.88 7.89
C PHE A 422 -9.90 18.63 9.39
N GLY A 423 -10.93 17.93 9.87
CA GLY A 423 -10.91 17.45 11.24
C GLY A 423 -9.64 16.62 11.50
N ARG A 424 -9.25 16.45 12.76
CA ARG A 424 -8.17 15.52 13.10
C ARG A 424 -8.68 14.08 13.18
N LEU A 425 -7.77 13.12 13.00
CA LEU A 425 -8.06 11.71 13.19
C LEU A 425 -8.24 11.45 14.68
N VAL A 426 -9.34 10.79 15.05
CA VAL A 426 -9.59 10.35 16.43
C VAL A 426 -9.72 8.83 16.42
N ALA A 427 -8.95 8.15 17.27
CA ALA A 427 -9.09 6.71 17.46
C ALA A 427 -10.42 6.42 18.15
N ASN A 428 -11.29 5.61 17.53
CA ASN A 428 -12.64 5.39 18.04
C ASN A 428 -12.67 4.76 19.43
N ARG A 429 -11.63 4.01 19.80
CA ARG A 429 -11.47 3.32 21.08
C ARG A 429 -10.45 3.99 22.02
N ASP A 430 -10.00 5.20 21.68
CA ASP A 430 -8.98 5.95 22.44
C ASP A 430 -7.65 5.18 22.64
N LYS A 431 -7.38 4.17 21.80
CA LYS A 431 -6.14 3.36 21.81
C LYS A 431 -5.03 4.02 20.97
N ILE A 432 -4.69 5.25 21.34
CA ILE A 432 -3.58 6.00 20.75
C ILE A 432 -2.81 6.71 21.86
N SER A 433 -1.56 7.00 21.57
CA SER A 433 -0.71 7.84 22.40
C SER A 433 0.09 8.78 21.53
N ASN A 434 0.50 9.91 22.10
CA ASN A 434 1.40 10.86 21.45
C ASN A 434 2.47 11.32 22.43
N PHE A 435 3.59 11.84 21.94
CA PHE A 435 4.55 12.55 22.77
C PHE A 435 4.11 14.00 22.92
N TYR A 436 4.04 14.47 24.16
CA TYR A 436 3.77 15.86 24.48
C TYR A 436 4.98 16.45 25.19
N GLN A 437 5.61 17.42 24.53
CA GLN A 437 6.75 18.15 25.07
C GLN A 437 6.23 19.24 26.02
N THR A 438 6.57 19.13 27.31
CA THR A 438 6.17 20.07 28.37
C THR A 438 7.21 21.16 28.62
N GLY A 439 8.41 21.03 28.04
CA GLY A 439 9.51 21.99 28.15
C GLY A 439 10.70 21.59 27.28
N SER A 440 11.79 22.36 27.32
CA SER A 440 12.93 22.19 26.40
C SER A 440 13.57 20.80 26.41
N ASN A 441 13.46 20.03 27.49
CA ASN A 441 13.99 18.67 27.63
C ASN A 441 13.02 17.69 28.32
N GLU A 442 11.73 18.04 28.39
CA GLU A 442 10.73 17.20 29.04
C GLU A 442 9.67 16.79 28.03
N ALA A 443 9.54 15.49 27.82
CA ALA A 443 8.46 14.91 27.05
C ALA A 443 7.81 13.80 27.86
N ARG A 444 6.48 13.75 27.84
CA ARG A 444 5.72 12.63 28.37
C ARG A 444 4.86 12.03 27.29
N ILE A 445 4.60 10.74 27.42
CA ILE A 445 3.57 10.08 26.62
C ILE A 445 2.23 10.50 27.18
N VAL A 446 1.34 10.98 26.31
CA VAL A 446 -0.04 11.30 26.63
C VAL A 446 -0.98 10.39 25.85
N THR A 447 -2.10 10.07 26.45
CA THR A 447 -3.22 9.33 25.88
C THR A 447 -4.45 10.22 25.89
N PRO A 448 -5.57 9.82 25.24
CA PRO A 448 -6.80 10.58 25.37
C PRO A 448 -7.27 10.71 26.82
N ALA A 449 -6.88 9.83 27.76
CA ALA A 449 -7.33 9.94 29.14
C ALA A 449 -6.64 11.08 29.93
N ASP A 450 -5.36 11.37 29.67
CA ASP A 450 -4.49 12.25 30.48
C ASP A 450 -3.89 13.43 29.69
N ARG A 451 -4.45 13.67 28.50
CA ARG A 451 -4.06 14.74 27.58
C ARG A 451 -4.29 16.15 28.14
N PRO A 452 -3.45 17.12 27.74
CA PRO A 452 -3.80 18.55 27.77
C PRO A 452 -5.07 18.85 26.96
N ALA A 453 -5.81 19.88 27.39
CA ALA A 453 -7.12 20.22 26.80
C ALA A 453 -7.01 20.65 25.33
N GLU A 454 -5.94 21.35 24.99
CA GLU A 454 -5.67 21.94 23.68
C GLU A 454 -5.39 20.90 22.57
N LEU A 455 -5.06 19.66 22.95
CA LEU A 455 -4.84 18.57 22.00
C LEU A 455 -6.12 17.80 21.64
N GLY A 456 -7.15 17.87 22.50
CA GLY A 456 -8.39 17.12 22.34
C GLY A 456 -8.18 15.59 22.17
N ARG A 457 -9.26 14.86 21.88
CA ARG A 457 -9.20 13.38 21.75
C ARG A 457 -8.25 12.89 20.65
N SER A 458 -7.92 13.74 19.69
CA SER A 458 -6.96 13.45 18.61
C SER A 458 -5.50 13.48 19.05
N LEU A 459 -5.19 14.02 20.23
CA LEU A 459 -3.82 14.28 20.68
C LEU A 459 -3.03 15.21 19.75
N LEU A 460 -3.74 16.06 19.01
CA LEU A 460 -3.21 16.95 17.98
C LEU A 460 -3.96 18.27 18.02
N HIS A 461 -3.25 19.38 17.86
CA HIS A 461 -3.87 20.69 17.66
C HIS A 461 -4.69 20.71 16.37
N ASN A 462 -5.84 21.36 16.44
CA ASN A 462 -6.67 21.55 15.26
C ASN A 462 -6.19 22.76 14.45
N ASP A 463 -6.08 22.61 13.13
CA ASP A 463 -5.80 23.74 12.22
C ASP A 463 -7.08 24.11 11.49
N ASN A 464 -7.50 25.36 11.66
CA ASN A 464 -8.73 25.89 11.08
C ASN A 464 -8.46 27.02 10.07
N ASN A 465 -7.20 27.26 9.68
CA ASN A 465 -6.80 28.40 8.87
C ASN A 465 -6.66 28.09 7.37
N ASN A 466 -7.33 27.03 6.91
CA ASN A 466 -7.20 26.50 5.55
C ASN A 466 -8.07 27.25 4.53
N PHE A 467 -7.79 28.53 4.31
CA PHE A 467 -8.42 29.35 3.27
C PHE A 467 -7.60 29.27 1.98
N ALA A 468 -8.20 28.69 0.94
CA ALA A 468 -7.59 28.42 -0.36
C ALA A 468 -8.13 29.37 -1.44
N PRO A 469 -7.65 30.63 -1.52
CA PRO A 469 -8.01 31.55 -2.61
C PRO A 469 -7.40 31.09 -3.94
N ARG A 470 -8.12 31.40 -5.02
CA ARG A 470 -7.74 31.12 -6.40
C ARG A 470 -8.04 32.32 -7.26
N PHE A 471 -7.08 32.67 -8.09
CA PHE A 471 -7.17 33.77 -9.03
C PHE A 471 -6.62 33.33 -10.37
N GLY A 472 -7.36 33.57 -11.43
CA GLY A 472 -6.94 33.33 -12.80
C GLY A 472 -7.42 34.44 -13.72
N PHE A 473 -6.74 34.58 -14.85
CA PHE A 473 -7.20 35.42 -15.94
C PHE A 473 -6.91 34.77 -17.29
N ALA A 474 -7.75 35.10 -18.27
CA ALA A 474 -7.52 34.83 -19.68
C ALA A 474 -7.76 36.13 -20.46
N PHE A 475 -6.71 36.61 -21.12
CA PHE A 475 -6.72 37.83 -21.91
C PHE A 475 -6.39 37.54 -23.37
N GLN A 476 -7.35 37.80 -24.25
CA GLN A 476 -7.18 37.72 -25.69
C GLN A 476 -6.46 38.97 -26.19
N LEU A 477 -5.17 38.83 -26.51
CA LEU A 477 -4.35 39.91 -27.07
C LEU A 477 -4.79 40.22 -28.51
N ASP A 478 -5.01 39.17 -29.30
CA ASP A 478 -5.47 39.22 -30.69
C ASP A 478 -6.32 37.96 -31.00
N PRO A 479 -6.95 37.83 -32.19
CA PRO A 479 -7.79 36.68 -32.55
C PRO A 479 -7.12 35.30 -32.46
N ARG A 480 -5.79 35.23 -32.48
CA ARG A 480 -5.00 33.98 -32.46
C ARG A 480 -4.18 33.81 -31.18
N THR A 481 -4.02 34.86 -30.38
CA THR A 481 -3.19 34.85 -29.18
C THR A 481 -4.00 35.11 -27.92
N THR A 482 -3.94 34.17 -26.95
CA THR A 482 -4.52 34.33 -25.62
C THR A 482 -3.45 34.15 -24.56
N LEU A 483 -3.26 35.17 -23.71
CA LEU A 483 -2.44 35.10 -22.52
C LEU A 483 -3.28 34.57 -21.35
N ARG A 484 -2.74 33.62 -20.58
CA ARG A 484 -3.39 33.09 -19.38
C ARG A 484 -2.41 33.07 -18.22
N GLY A 485 -2.90 33.38 -17.04
CA GLY A 485 -2.15 33.28 -15.79
C GLY A 485 -3.07 32.88 -14.66
N ALA A 486 -2.54 32.18 -13.67
CA ALA A 486 -3.29 31.80 -12.48
C ALA A 486 -2.37 31.65 -11.27
N TYR A 487 -2.96 31.82 -10.10
CA TYR A 487 -2.37 31.66 -8.78
C TYR A 487 -3.41 30.99 -7.87
N GLY A 488 -2.99 30.06 -7.05
CA GLY A 488 -3.87 29.39 -6.10
C GLY A 488 -3.10 28.85 -4.90
N VAL A 489 -3.74 28.88 -3.74
CA VAL A 489 -3.28 28.20 -2.53
C VAL A 489 -4.10 26.93 -2.36
N PHE A 490 -3.44 25.85 -1.94
CA PHE A 490 -4.04 24.53 -1.77
C PHE A 490 -3.54 23.93 -0.45
N TYR A 491 -4.41 23.20 0.23
CA TYR A 491 -4.05 22.48 1.45
C TYR A 491 -4.13 20.99 1.18
N GLN A 492 -3.31 20.26 1.93
CA GLN A 492 -3.31 18.82 1.93
C GLN A 492 -3.53 18.36 3.36
N ARG A 493 -4.39 17.35 3.54
CA ARG A 493 -4.52 16.68 4.82
C ARG A 493 -3.22 15.95 5.14
N ASP A 494 -2.83 15.92 6.42
CA ASP A 494 -1.80 14.99 6.88
C ASP A 494 -2.06 13.57 6.35
N SER A 495 -1.11 13.06 5.58
CA SER A 495 -1.09 11.67 5.16
C SER A 495 -0.66 10.81 6.34
N SER A 496 -1.33 9.69 6.60
CA SER A 496 -1.09 8.78 7.73
C SER A 496 0.27 8.05 7.70
N GLN A 497 1.26 8.54 6.94
CA GLN A 497 2.64 8.03 6.89
C GLN A 497 3.67 8.99 7.51
N SER A 498 3.25 10.08 8.16
CA SER A 498 4.11 10.83 9.08
C SER A 498 4.22 10.02 10.39
N TRP A 499 5.09 9.00 10.36
CA TRP A 499 5.48 8.18 11.50
C TRP A 499 6.42 8.93 12.45
#